data_AF-A0A944V1D0-F1
#
_entry.id   AF-A0A944V1D0-F1
#
_cell.length_a   1.000
_cell.length_b   1.000
_cell.length_c   1.000
_cell.angle_alpha   90.00
_cell.angle_beta   90.00
_cell.angle_gamma   90.00
#
_symmetry.space_group_name_H-M   'P 1'
#
loop_
_entity.id
_entity.type
_entity.pdbx_description
1 polymer ?
#
loop_
_entity_poly.entity_id
_entity_poly.type
_entity_poly.pdbx_seq_one_letter_code
_entity_poly.pdbx_strand_id
1 'polypeptide(L)' 'MKLAVIGTKKFSDFNFLSHILTKIPNITVIISGVAAGTDTLAKQFAFQNQILFLEFPPDHKKFGDKAKHIRDKLIVEECD' A
#
# COMPACT_ATOMS: atom_id res chain seq x y z
N MET A 1 -1.70 -4.89 13.50
CA MET A 1 -2.65 -4.13 12.67
C MET A 1 -2.22 -4.21 11.23
N LYS A 2 -3.11 -4.61 10.34
CA LYS A 2 -2.95 -4.59 8.88
C LYS A 2 -3.28 -3.19 8.38
N LEU A 3 -2.28 -2.40 8.01
CA LEU A 3 -2.45 -1.01 7.60
C LEU A 3 -2.47 -0.88 6.08
N ALA A 4 -3.53 -0.32 5.50
CA ALA A 4 -3.53 0.09 4.10
C ALA A 4 -2.76 1.41 3.92
N VAL A 5 -1.80 1.45 3.00
CA VAL A 5 -1.11 2.68 2.58
C VAL A 5 -1.34 2.87 1.09
N ILE A 6 -2.24 3.80 0.76
CA ILE A 6 -2.70 4.09 -0.60
C ILE A 6 -2.59 5.60 -0.88
N GLY A 7 -2.37 5.96 -2.14
CA GLY A 7 -2.28 7.39 -2.48
C GLY A 7 -2.00 7.66 -3.96
N THR A 8 -1.59 8.89 -4.22
CA THR A 8 -1.34 9.37 -5.58
C THR A 8 0.00 8.86 -6.13
N LYS A 9 0.03 8.64 -7.46
CA LYS A 9 1.24 8.25 -8.18
C LYS A 9 2.34 9.31 -8.21
N LYS A 10 1.99 10.54 -7.85
CA LYS A 10 2.89 11.70 -7.85
C LYS A 10 3.55 11.96 -6.49
N PHE A 11 3.13 11.26 -5.44
CA PHE A 11 3.69 11.47 -4.11
C PHE A 11 5.06 10.82 -4.02
N SER A 12 6.07 11.59 -3.63
CA SER A 12 7.48 11.17 -3.65
C SER A 12 8.24 11.49 -2.35
N ASP A 13 7.57 12.00 -1.31
CA ASP A 13 8.22 12.36 -0.05
C ASP A 13 8.27 11.16 0.91
N PHE A 14 9.35 10.39 0.79
CA PHE A 14 9.58 9.22 1.65
C PHE A 14 9.74 9.61 3.13
N ASN A 15 10.40 10.73 3.42
CA ASN A 15 10.69 11.14 4.79
C ASN A 15 9.40 11.50 5.53
N PHE A 16 8.51 12.24 4.86
CA PHE A 16 7.19 12.56 5.41
C PHE A 16 6.38 11.28 5.66
N LEU A 17 6.32 10.36 4.70
CA LEU A 17 5.61 9.09 4.86
C LEU A 17 6.16 8.27 6.03
N SER A 18 7.47 8.09 6.09
CA SER A 18 8.14 7.37 7.18
C SER A 18 7.87 8.01 8.54
N HIS A 19 7.92 9.34 8.63
CA HIS A 19 7.64 10.07 9.86
C HIS A 19 6.19 9.90 10.35
N ILE A 20 5.23 9.73 9.44
CA ILE A 20 3.84 9.45 9.81
C ILE A 20 3.69 7.99 10.23
N LEU A 21 4.20 7.05 9.43
CA LEU A 21 4.04 5.61 9.69
C LEU A 21 4.74 5.16 10.99
N THR A 22 5.87 5.77 11.36
CA THR A 22 6.57 5.48 12.64
C THR A 22 5.75 5.86 13.87
N LYS A 23 4.74 6.72 13.75
CA LYS A 23 3.85 7.11 14.87
C LYS A 23 2.69 6.14 15.07
N ILE A 24 2.48 5.22 14.13
CA ILE A 24 1.39 4.24 14.19
C ILE A 24 1.93 2.98 14.87
N PRO A 25 1.45 2.62 16.08
CA PRO A 25 1.97 1.47 16.79
C PRO A 25 1.46 0.15 16.18
N ASN A 26 2.23 -0.92 16.37
CA ASN A 26 1.80 -2.31 16.12
C ASN A 26 1.36 -2.61 14.67
N ILE A 27 1.97 -1.96 13.68
CA ILE A 27 1.80 -2.36 12.26
C ILE A 27 2.45 -3.74 12.08
N THR A 28 1.64 -4.71 11.67
CA THR A 28 2.10 -6.09 11.41
C THR A 28 2.21 -6.37 9.92
N VAL A 29 1.38 -5.72 9.11
CA VAL A 29 1.36 -5.85 7.65
C VAL A 29 1.04 -4.47 7.05
N ILE A 30 1.73 -4.09 5.99
CA ILE A 30 1.36 -2.97 5.13
C ILE A 30 0.74 -3.51 3.85
N ILE A 31 -0.42 -2.97 3.46
CA ILE A 31 -1.19 -3.41 2.29
C ILE A 31 -1.27 -2.28 1.26
N SER A 32 -1.00 -2.57 -0.02
CA SER A 32 -1.01 -1.54 -1.08
C SER A 32 -1.30 -2.09 -2.49
N GLY A 33 -1.44 -1.21 -3.48
CA GLY A 33 -1.99 -1.50 -4.82
C GLY A 33 -1.00 -1.67 -5.98
N VAL A 34 0.31 -1.65 -5.70
CA VAL A 34 1.38 -1.78 -6.72
C VAL A 34 1.33 -0.65 -7.77
N ALA A 35 1.41 0.60 -7.31
CA ALA A 35 1.58 1.78 -8.16
C ALA A 35 2.90 2.53 -7.88
N ALA A 36 3.31 3.36 -8.85
CA ALA A 36 4.34 4.37 -8.60
C ALA A 36 3.88 5.34 -7.50
N GLY A 37 4.82 6.05 -6.87
CA GLY A 37 4.53 7.03 -5.83
C GLY A 37 4.27 6.38 -4.47
N THR A 38 3.13 6.68 -3.85
CA THR A 38 2.81 6.25 -2.48
C THR A 38 3.03 4.76 -2.23
N ASP A 39 2.50 3.87 -3.08
CA ASP A 39 2.60 2.42 -2.89
C ASP A 39 4.06 1.93 -2.93
N THR A 40 4.91 2.56 -3.77
CA THR A 40 6.35 2.25 -3.85
C THR A 40 7.06 2.66 -2.57
N LEU A 41 6.74 3.84 -2.04
CA LEU A 41 7.30 4.32 -0.77
C LEU A 41 6.83 3.48 0.43
N ALA A 42 5.57 3.02 0.39
CA ALA A 42 5.04 2.11 1.41
C ALA A 42 5.79 0.77 1.42
N LYS A 43 6.07 0.20 0.23
CA LYS A 43 6.87 -1.02 0.08
C LYS A 43 8.30 -0.82 0.62
N GLN A 44 8.92 0.32 0.28
CA GLN A 44 10.24 0.66 0.81
C GLN A 44 10.24 0.77 2.33
N PHE A 45 9.25 1.45 2.92
CA PHE A 45 9.13 1.57 4.37
C PHE A 45 8.95 0.20 5.04
N ALA A 46 8.09 -0.65 4.48
CA ALA A 46 7.86 -2.00 5.00
C ALA A 46 9.16 -2.82 5.00
N PHE A 47 9.90 -2.80 3.90
CA PHE A 47 11.17 -3.48 3.76
C PHE A 47 12.21 -2.98 4.78
N GLN A 48 12.36 -1.67 4.93
CA GLN A 48 13.33 -1.07 5.86
C GLN A 48 13.02 -1.37 7.34
N ASN A 49 11.75 -1.55 7.69
CA ASN A 49 11.31 -1.82 9.06
C ASN A 49 10.97 -3.29 9.32
N GLN A 50 11.28 -4.19 8.37
CA GLN A 50 10.99 -5.62 8.47
C GLN A 50 9.49 -5.91 8.72
N ILE A 51 8.61 -5.07 8.19
CA ILE A 51 7.16 -5.24 8.25
C ILE A 51 6.73 -6.06 7.02
N LEU A 52 5.80 -7.00 7.22
CA LEU A 52 5.24 -7.75 6.11
C LEU A 52 4.55 -6.81 5.11
N PHE A 53 4.73 -7.06 3.81
CA PHE A 53 4.12 -6.26 2.77
C PHE A 53 3.24 -7.16 1.89
N LEU A 54 1.97 -6.77 1.75
CA LEU A 54 0.99 -7.45 0.90
C LEU A 54 0.57 -6.52 -0.24
N GLU A 55 0.75 -6.99 -1.46
CA GLU A 55 0.48 -6.21 -2.66
C GLU A 55 -0.68 -6.80 -3.46
N PHE A 56 -1.61 -5.93 -3.85
CA PHE A 56 -2.70 -6.25 -4.76
C PHE A 56 -2.45 -5.56 -6.11
N PRO A 57 -1.85 -6.25 -7.10
CA PRO A 57 -1.77 -5.73 -8.46
C PRO A 57 -3.15 -5.81 -9.15
N PRO A 58 -3.53 -4.82 -9.98
CA PRO A 58 -4.79 -4.90 -10.73
C PRO A 58 -4.72 -5.98 -11.82
N ASP A 59 -5.63 -6.95 -11.77
CA ASP A 59 -5.76 -8.00 -12.80
C ASP A 59 -6.57 -7.50 -14.01
N HIS A 60 -5.89 -6.78 -14.89
CA HIS A 60 -6.46 -6.26 -16.13
C HIS A 60 -6.86 -7.35 -17.12
N LYS A 61 -6.23 -8.53 -17.07
CA LYS A 61 -6.58 -9.65 -17.96
C LYS A 61 -7.96 -10.20 -17.62
N LYS A 62 -8.29 -10.29 -16.33
CA LYS A 62 -9.56 -10.82 -15.85
C LYS A 62 -10.68 -9.78 -15.81
N PHE A 63 -10.37 -8.53 -15.47
CA PHE A 63 -11.39 -7.53 -15.13
C PHE A 63 -11.36 -6.26 -15.98
N GLY A 64 -10.44 -6.15 -16.95
CA GLY A 64 -10.32 -4.99 -17.82
C GLY A 64 -10.14 -3.69 -17.04
N ASP A 65 -10.94 -2.68 -17.37
CA ASP A 65 -10.88 -1.35 -16.72
C ASP A 65 -11.30 -1.38 -15.25
N LYS A 66 -12.15 -2.34 -14.85
CA LYS A 66 -12.61 -2.49 -13.46
C LYS A 66 -11.54 -3.05 -12.53
N ALA A 67 -10.43 -3.57 -13.06
CA ALA A 67 -9.38 -4.21 -12.27
C ALA A 67 -8.85 -3.33 -11.14
N LYS A 68 -8.74 -2.02 -11.36
CA LYS A 68 -8.30 -1.05 -10.33
C LYS A 68 -9.30 -0.97 -9.18
N HIS A 69 -10.59 -0.82 -9.49
CA HIS A 69 -11.64 -0.74 -8.48
C HIS A 69 -11.79 -2.02 -7.67
N ILE A 70 -11.70 -3.18 -8.34
CA ILE A 70 -11.75 -4.49 -7.66
C ILE A 70 -10.56 -4.63 -6.72
N ARG A 71 -9.37 -4.26 -7.18
CA ARG A 71 -8.17 -4.25 -6.37
C ARG A 71 -8.28 -3.31 -5.16
N ASP A 72 -8.80 -2.10 -5.34
CA ASP A 72 -8.97 -1.15 -4.23
C ASP A 72 -9.96 -1.70 -3.19
N LYS A 73 -11.02 -2.40 -3.63
CA LYS A 73 -11.93 -3.12 -2.73
C LYS A 73 -11.22 -4.20 -1.92
N LEU A 74 -10.36 -5.02 -2.54
CA LEU A 74 -9.59 -6.06 -1.85
C LEU A 74 -8.65 -5.47 -0.79
N ILE A 75 -8.01 -4.33 -1.08
CA ILE A 75 -7.16 -3.62 -0.09
C ILE A 75 -7.98 -3.26 1.16
N VAL A 76 -9.18 -2.70 0.97
CA VAL A 76 -10.07 -2.29 2.07
C VAL A 76 -10.61 -3.48 2.85
N GLU A 77 -10.94 -4.58 2.16
CA GLU A 77 -11.42 -5.81 2.82
C GLU A 77 -10.34 -6.52 3.66
N GLU A 78 -9.06 -6.29 3.34
CA GLU A 78 -7.94 -6.94 4.01
C GLU A 78 -7.26 -6.10 5.09
N CYS A 79 -7.50 -4.80 5.18
CA CYS A 79 -6.93 -3.94 6.22
C CYS A 79 -7.85 -3.79 7.45
N ASP A 80 -7.26 -3.40 8.58
CA ASP A 80 -7.97 -3.05 9.82
C ASP A 80 -8.39 -1.57 9.84
#